data_AF-A0A9D5VJN2-F1
#
_entry.id   AF-A0A9D5VJN2-F1
#
_cell.length_a   1.000
_cell.length_b   1.000
_cell.length_c   1.000
_cell.angle_alpha   90.00
_cell.angle_beta   90.00
_cell.angle_gamma   90.00
#
_symmetry.space_group_name_H-M   'P 1'
#
loop_
_entity.id
_entity.type
_entity.pdbx_description
1 polymer ?
#
loop_
_entity_poly.entity_id
_entity_poly.type
_entity_poly.pdbx_seq_one_letter_code
_entity_poly.pdbx_strand_id
1 'polypeptide(L)'
;MRDKIILPFLALIALIVTFSSPVSNADQARSYAITKWDGDCSGSQRDWWDDMCMKWRNTMKNKGWSVWWNNFNLVRVSKFVDPAISAWGVDNGSSGIDQGNATMLCTHGGYDGNGWYGKMHTKENGECAVNLNQMKLGTATGGKLRFLHLSSCNSIRWDQKEKWFGPAAGKVHVITGFHGLMYIGYYYVGEYGDLANEGFSRGVGKVWVDRMHHVDHWYNVWKTVCPIALGFGDTETASAAALNERYNSKYPDRSAYWMTYRWKSGCDPDGASKLPN
;
A
#
# COMPACT_ATOMS: atom_id res chain seq x y z
N MET A 1 -24.88 -75.34 -33.10
CA MET A 1 -25.74 -74.24 -32.61
C MET A 1 -25.22 -73.90 -31.21
N ARG A 2 -24.32 -72.92 -31.05
CA ARG A 2 -24.62 -71.46 -30.94
C ARG A 2 -25.82 -71.24 -30.01
N ASP A 3 -25.79 -70.53 -28.89
CA ASP A 3 -24.85 -69.57 -28.28
C ASP A 3 -25.31 -69.30 -26.83
N LYS A 4 -24.48 -68.53 -26.09
CA LYS A 4 -24.77 -67.55 -25.01
C LYS A 4 -24.04 -67.88 -23.70
N ILE A 5 -22.79 -67.42 -23.58
CA ILE A 5 -22.32 -66.08 -23.12
C ILE A 5 -22.54 -65.91 -21.61
N ILE A 6 -21.46 -66.18 -20.88
CA ILE A 6 -21.29 -65.86 -19.45
C ILE A 6 -20.49 -64.55 -19.40
N LEU A 7 -21.10 -63.50 -18.83
CA LEU A 7 -20.39 -62.28 -18.44
C LEU A 7 -19.64 -62.51 -17.11
N PRO A 8 -18.40 -62.01 -17.00
CA PRO A 8 -18.00 -61.29 -15.79
C PRO A 8 -17.37 -59.94 -16.18
N PHE A 9 -17.89 -58.78 -15.76
CA PHE A 9 -17.76 -58.12 -14.47
C PHE A 9 -16.31 -57.68 -14.10
N LEU A 10 -16.10 -56.35 -14.05
CA LEU A 10 -15.02 -55.57 -13.41
C LEU A 10 -13.58 -55.73 -13.99
N ALA A 11 -12.76 -54.70 -14.19
CA ALA A 11 -12.68 -53.40 -13.53
C ALA A 11 -12.11 -52.33 -14.48
N LEU A 12 -12.84 -51.24 -14.67
CA LEU A 12 -12.30 -50.00 -15.24
C LEU A 12 -11.83 -49.15 -14.05
N ILE A 13 -10.53 -49.17 -13.77
CA ILE A 13 -9.92 -48.23 -12.81
C ILE A 13 -9.94 -46.86 -13.49
N ALA A 14 -10.97 -46.06 -13.17
CA ALA A 14 -10.98 -44.65 -13.48
C ALA A 14 -9.94 -43.96 -12.59
N LEU A 15 -8.77 -43.68 -13.15
CA LEU A 15 -7.75 -42.84 -12.54
C LEU A 15 -8.29 -41.39 -12.50
N ILE A 16 -9.08 -41.08 -11.48
CA ILE A 16 -9.49 -39.69 -11.18
C ILE A 16 -8.24 -39.01 -10.63
N VAL A 17 -7.45 -38.42 -11.53
CA VAL A 17 -6.47 -37.40 -11.15
C VAL A 17 -7.28 -36.19 -10.72
N THR A 18 -7.61 -36.13 -9.43
CA THR A 18 -8.08 -34.89 -8.81
C THR A 18 -6.91 -33.91 -8.86
N PHE A 19 -6.82 -33.13 -9.94
CA PHE A 19 -6.11 -31.85 -9.93
C PHE A 19 -6.84 -30.95 -8.94
N SER A 20 -6.57 -31.16 -7.66
CA SER A 20 -6.79 -30.17 -6.63
C SER A 20 -5.73 -29.10 -6.90
N SER A 21 -6.02 -28.22 -7.86
CA SER A 21 -5.30 -26.96 -7.96
C SER A 21 -5.35 -26.34 -6.57
N PRO A 22 -4.20 -26.11 -5.90
CA PRO A 22 -4.23 -25.36 -4.67
C PRO A 22 -4.93 -24.05 -5.00
N VAL A 23 -5.98 -23.72 -4.27
CA VAL A 23 -6.57 -22.39 -4.31
C VAL A 23 -5.47 -21.47 -3.79
N SER A 24 -4.59 -21.01 -4.69
CA SER A 24 -3.65 -19.95 -4.41
C SER A 24 -4.52 -18.78 -4.01
N ASN A 25 -4.63 -18.51 -2.71
CA ASN A 25 -5.31 -17.34 -2.21
C ASN A 25 -4.74 -16.14 -2.95
N ALA A 26 -5.57 -15.50 -3.76
CA ALA A 26 -5.15 -14.35 -4.55
C ALA A 26 -4.60 -13.29 -3.60
N ASP A 27 -3.44 -12.73 -3.95
CA ASP A 27 -2.89 -11.59 -3.21
C ASP A 27 -3.97 -10.50 -3.10
N GLN A 28 -4.01 -9.79 -1.98
CA GLN A 28 -5.09 -8.85 -1.65
C GLN A 28 -4.63 -7.40 -1.74
N ALA A 29 -5.38 -6.58 -2.47
CA ALA A 29 -5.22 -5.14 -2.51
C ALA A 29 -6.23 -4.48 -1.56
N ARG A 30 -5.74 -3.70 -0.59
CA ARG A 30 -6.58 -2.98 0.37
C ARG A 30 -6.50 -1.49 0.15
N SER A 31 -7.58 -0.77 0.43
CA SER A 31 -7.52 0.68 0.49
C SER A 31 -8.33 1.25 1.64
N TYR A 32 -7.88 2.40 2.12
CA TYR A 32 -8.53 3.17 3.17
C TYR A 32 -8.68 4.59 2.68
N ALA A 33 -9.91 5.09 2.53
CA ALA A 33 -10.14 6.42 1.97
C ALA A 33 -11.09 7.29 2.81
N ILE A 34 -10.69 8.53 3.03
CA ILE A 34 -11.51 9.55 3.71
C ILE A 34 -11.70 10.74 2.77
N THR A 35 -12.88 10.84 2.17
CA THR A 35 -13.22 11.98 1.29
C THR A 35 -14.07 13.01 2.01
N LYS A 36 -15.01 12.57 2.85
CA LYS A 36 -15.85 13.42 3.70
C LYS A 36 -15.30 13.43 5.12
N TRP A 37 -15.36 14.59 5.77
CA TRP A 37 -14.85 14.85 7.12
C TRP A 37 -15.96 15.38 8.02
N ASP A 38 -17.01 14.56 8.18
CA ASP A 38 -18.20 14.82 9.00
C ASP A 38 -18.25 13.93 10.25
N GLY A 39 -17.10 13.41 10.68
CA GLY A 39 -16.92 12.64 11.90
C GLY A 39 -16.32 13.43 13.07
N ASP A 40 -15.84 12.71 14.07
CA ASP A 40 -15.25 13.30 15.30
C ASP A 40 -13.93 14.03 15.05
N CYS A 41 -13.27 13.72 13.94
CA CYS A 41 -11.94 14.21 13.61
C CYS A 41 -12.00 15.21 12.46
N SER A 42 -11.25 16.30 12.59
CA SER A 42 -11.28 17.42 11.66
C SER A 42 -10.36 17.23 10.45
N GLY A 43 -10.90 17.47 9.26
CA GLY A 43 -10.16 17.61 8.01
C GLY A 43 -11.02 18.30 6.95
N SER A 44 -10.41 18.69 5.84
CA SER A 44 -11.14 19.31 4.73
C SER A 44 -11.64 18.25 3.74
N GLN A 45 -12.84 18.41 3.21
CA GLN A 45 -13.41 17.49 2.21
C GLN A 45 -12.55 17.41 0.93
N ARG A 46 -12.41 16.21 0.38
CA ARG A 46 -11.59 15.87 -0.80
C ARG A 46 -12.28 14.76 -1.60
N ASP A 47 -13.26 15.12 -2.42
CA ASP A 47 -14.16 14.15 -3.06
C ASP A 47 -13.45 13.15 -3.98
N TRP A 48 -12.44 13.59 -4.71
CA TRP A 48 -11.71 12.75 -5.67
C TRP A 48 -10.78 11.71 -5.04
N TRP A 49 -10.56 11.73 -3.72
CA TRP A 49 -9.56 10.86 -3.11
C TRP A 49 -9.98 9.39 -3.12
N ASP A 50 -11.25 9.09 -2.86
CA ASP A 50 -11.79 7.73 -2.96
C ASP A 50 -11.75 7.26 -4.41
N ASP A 51 -12.06 8.12 -5.39
CA ASP A 51 -11.98 7.77 -6.81
C ASP A 51 -10.58 7.37 -7.24
N MET A 52 -9.55 8.12 -6.81
CA MET A 52 -8.14 7.78 -7.07
C MET A 52 -7.81 6.40 -6.49
N CYS A 53 -8.17 6.14 -5.24
CA CYS A 53 -7.83 4.90 -4.55
C CYS A 53 -8.67 3.71 -5.00
N MET A 54 -9.93 3.96 -5.37
CA MET A 54 -10.83 3.01 -6.01
C MET A 54 -10.34 2.64 -7.40
N LYS A 55 -9.82 3.59 -8.19
CA LYS A 55 -9.25 3.30 -9.51
C LYS A 55 -8.04 2.39 -9.41
N TRP A 56 -7.11 2.66 -8.49
CA TRP A 56 -6.00 1.73 -8.21
C TRP A 56 -6.53 0.33 -7.83
N ARG A 57 -7.43 0.25 -6.85
CA ARG A 57 -8.00 -1.02 -6.35
C ARG A 57 -8.73 -1.81 -7.43
N ASN A 58 -9.54 -1.16 -8.27
CA ASN A 58 -10.26 -1.80 -9.37
C ASN A 58 -9.29 -2.32 -10.43
N THR A 59 -8.20 -1.59 -10.73
CA THR A 59 -7.16 -2.10 -11.63
C THR A 59 -6.45 -3.31 -11.03
N MET A 60 -6.15 -3.32 -9.72
CA MET A 60 -5.62 -4.50 -9.03
C MET A 60 -6.57 -5.70 -9.16
N LYS A 61 -7.88 -5.50 -8.96
CA LYS A 61 -8.92 -6.53 -9.18
C LYS A 61 -8.86 -7.12 -10.59
N ASN A 62 -8.76 -6.26 -11.60
CA ASN A 62 -8.67 -6.66 -13.00
C ASN A 62 -7.38 -7.43 -13.33
N LYS A 63 -6.36 -7.36 -12.46
CA LYS A 63 -5.12 -8.14 -12.53
C LYS A 63 -5.16 -9.43 -11.69
N GLY A 64 -6.35 -9.82 -11.22
CA GLY A 64 -6.58 -11.08 -10.51
C GLY A 64 -6.36 -11.01 -8.99
N TRP A 65 -6.17 -9.81 -8.43
CA TRP A 65 -6.07 -9.65 -6.98
C TRP A 65 -7.45 -9.63 -6.33
N SER A 66 -7.55 -10.17 -5.12
CA SER A 66 -8.72 -9.92 -4.29
C SER A 66 -8.69 -8.46 -3.80
N VAL A 67 -9.86 -7.86 -3.56
CA VAL A 67 -9.94 -6.47 -3.11
C VAL A 67 -10.74 -6.34 -1.84
N TRP A 68 -10.36 -5.37 -1.02
CA TRP A 68 -11.07 -5.01 0.21
C TRP A 68 -10.87 -3.51 0.48
N TRP A 69 -11.85 -2.86 1.12
CA TRP A 69 -11.75 -1.43 1.40
C TRP A 69 -12.50 -1.02 2.67
N ASN A 70 -12.05 0.08 3.25
CA ASN A 70 -12.78 0.84 4.26
C ASN A 70 -12.80 2.30 3.85
N ASN A 71 -13.98 2.91 3.89
CA ASN A 71 -14.13 4.33 3.59
C ASN A 71 -14.75 5.06 4.79
N PHE A 72 -14.50 6.37 4.89
CA PHE A 72 -15.12 7.27 5.87
C PHE A 72 -14.94 6.79 7.32
N ASN A 73 -16.04 6.60 8.05
CA ASN A 73 -16.10 6.18 9.45
C ASN A 73 -15.48 4.81 9.75
N LEU A 74 -15.18 4.03 8.70
CA LEU A 74 -14.45 2.78 8.81
C LEU A 74 -12.92 3.00 8.79
N VAL A 75 -12.43 4.17 8.44
CA VAL A 75 -10.99 4.48 8.54
C VAL A 75 -10.70 5.01 9.94
N ARG A 76 -10.16 4.14 10.78
CA ARG A 76 -9.91 4.37 12.21
C ARG A 76 -8.49 4.00 12.58
N VAL A 77 -7.98 4.61 13.66
CA VAL A 77 -6.58 4.51 14.07
C VAL A 77 -6.18 3.05 14.32
N SER A 78 -7.02 2.25 14.98
CA SER A 78 -6.70 0.86 15.38
C SER A 78 -6.27 -0.04 14.23
N LYS A 79 -6.72 0.24 13.02
CA LYS A 79 -6.42 -0.53 11.80
C LYS A 79 -4.97 -0.35 11.32
N PHE A 80 -4.26 0.57 11.92
CA PHE A 80 -2.89 0.96 11.59
C PHE A 80 -1.93 0.82 12.79
N VAL A 81 -2.47 0.47 13.96
CA VAL A 81 -1.69 0.32 15.19
C VAL A 81 -1.34 -1.15 15.39
N ASP A 82 -0.05 -1.42 15.59
CA ASP A 82 0.46 -2.74 15.88
C ASP A 82 0.07 -3.17 17.31
N PRO A 83 -0.55 -4.35 17.50
CA PRO A 83 -1.01 -4.80 18.81
C PRO A 83 0.11 -5.03 19.83
N ALA A 84 1.36 -5.24 19.40
CA ALA A 84 2.52 -5.34 20.27
C ALA A 84 3.04 -3.97 20.72
N ILE A 85 2.68 -2.88 20.02
CA ILE A 85 2.92 -1.50 20.47
C ILE A 85 1.79 -1.05 21.39
N SER A 86 0.54 -1.35 21.03
CA SER A 86 -0.62 -1.05 21.85
C SER A 86 -1.72 -2.10 21.70
N ALA A 87 -2.15 -2.69 22.81
CA ALA A 87 -3.05 -3.86 22.80
C ALA A 87 -4.44 -3.65 22.15
N TRP A 88 -4.87 -2.40 21.94
CA TRP A 88 -6.11 -2.08 21.23
C TRP A 88 -5.93 -1.99 19.70
N GLY A 89 -4.69 -2.00 19.22
CA GLY A 89 -4.34 -2.08 17.81
C GLY A 89 -4.78 -3.40 17.18
N VAL A 90 -5.17 -3.34 15.91
CA VAL A 90 -5.65 -4.49 15.13
C VAL A 90 -5.17 -4.42 13.69
N ASP A 91 -3.99 -3.85 13.45
CA ASP A 91 -3.42 -3.72 12.11
C ASP A 91 -3.21 -5.07 11.40
N ASN A 92 -2.89 -6.11 12.16
CA ASN A 92 -2.79 -7.50 11.71
C ASN A 92 -4.13 -8.26 11.77
N GLY A 93 -5.22 -7.62 12.21
CA GLY A 93 -6.56 -8.19 12.24
C GLY A 93 -7.27 -8.15 10.89
N SER A 94 -8.43 -8.82 10.77
CA SER A 94 -9.15 -9.00 9.49
C SER A 94 -9.42 -7.70 8.70
N SER A 95 -9.54 -6.57 9.40
CA SER A 95 -9.77 -5.24 8.83
C SER A 95 -8.57 -4.29 8.91
N GLY A 96 -7.42 -4.78 9.35
CA GLY A 96 -6.21 -3.99 9.52
C GLY A 96 -5.38 -3.86 8.24
N ILE A 97 -4.47 -2.89 8.24
CA ILE A 97 -3.65 -2.52 7.08
C ILE A 97 -2.74 -3.68 6.63
N ASP A 98 -2.28 -4.48 7.59
CA ASP A 98 -1.27 -5.50 7.41
C ASP A 98 -1.84 -6.76 6.77
N GLN A 99 -3.16 -6.91 6.75
CA GLN A 99 -3.83 -7.99 6.02
C GLN A 99 -3.97 -7.73 4.51
N GLY A 100 -3.41 -6.65 3.96
CA GLY A 100 -3.25 -6.49 2.50
C GLY A 100 -1.87 -6.94 2.08
N ASN A 101 -1.70 -7.48 0.86
CA ASN A 101 -0.36 -7.63 0.28
C ASN A 101 0.16 -6.30 -0.26
N ALA A 102 -0.77 -5.47 -0.76
CA ALA A 102 -0.55 -4.09 -1.12
C ALA A 102 -1.69 -3.26 -0.53
N THR A 103 -1.36 -2.12 0.07
CA THR A 103 -2.35 -1.24 0.70
C THR A 103 -2.15 0.21 0.29
N MET A 104 -3.24 0.89 -0.05
CA MET A 104 -3.29 2.32 -0.33
C MET A 104 -4.05 3.07 0.76
N LEU A 105 -3.39 3.99 1.46
CA LEU A 105 -4.00 4.88 2.44
C LEU A 105 -4.18 6.28 1.86
N CYS A 106 -5.41 6.77 1.91
CA CYS A 106 -5.89 7.98 1.24
C CYS A 106 -6.51 8.90 2.29
N THR A 107 -5.65 9.73 2.88
CA THR A 107 -6.00 10.59 4.02
C THR A 107 -5.14 11.85 4.06
N HIS A 108 -5.61 12.86 4.81
CA HIS A 108 -4.76 14.00 5.16
C HIS A 108 -3.60 13.53 6.01
N GLY A 109 -2.39 13.77 5.53
CA GLY A 109 -1.18 13.62 6.32
C GLY A 109 -0.57 14.95 6.71
N GLY A 110 0.18 14.88 7.78
CA GLY A 110 1.09 15.91 8.21
C GLY A 110 2.33 15.27 8.81
N TYR A 111 3.11 16.10 9.48
CA TYR A 111 4.32 15.65 10.16
C TYR A 111 4.52 16.44 11.44
N ASP A 112 5.26 15.83 12.36
CA ASP A 112 5.66 16.43 13.63
C ASP A 112 7.04 15.90 14.08
N GLY A 113 7.36 16.07 15.37
CA GLY A 113 8.58 15.55 15.97
C GLY A 113 8.71 14.02 15.94
N ASN A 114 7.61 13.29 15.80
CA ASN A 114 7.57 11.83 15.76
C ASN A 114 7.59 11.26 14.34
N GLY A 115 7.37 12.09 13.31
CA GLY A 115 7.37 11.67 11.92
C GLY A 115 6.11 12.06 11.19
N TRP A 116 5.73 11.25 10.21
CA TRP A 116 4.44 11.38 9.57
C TRP A 116 3.31 11.00 10.54
N TYR A 117 2.20 11.73 10.43
CA TYR A 117 0.91 11.27 10.95
C TYR A 117 -0.15 11.31 9.85
N GLY A 118 -1.08 10.36 9.89
CA GLY A 118 -2.25 10.32 9.03
C GLY A 118 -3.51 10.55 9.84
N LYS A 119 -4.32 11.54 9.47
CA LYS A 119 -5.60 11.80 10.14
C LYS A 119 -6.59 10.67 9.86
N MET A 120 -7.50 10.43 10.80
CA MET A 120 -8.58 9.45 10.68
C MET A 120 -9.94 10.15 10.71
N HIS A 121 -10.98 9.49 10.24
CA HIS A 121 -12.32 10.07 10.20
C HIS A 121 -12.98 10.08 11.58
N THR A 122 -12.87 8.95 12.28
CA THR A 122 -13.56 8.69 13.55
C THR A 122 -12.52 8.61 14.66
N LYS A 123 -12.82 9.26 15.79
CA LYS A 123 -11.94 9.25 16.95
C LYS A 123 -11.96 7.86 17.57
N GLU A 124 -10.78 7.35 17.89
CA GLU A 124 -10.64 6.03 18.49
C GLU A 124 -9.52 6.07 19.53
N ASN A 125 -9.79 5.55 20.72
CA ASN A 125 -8.87 5.64 21.86
C ASN A 125 -8.39 7.09 22.17
N GLY A 126 -9.26 8.08 21.95
CA GLY A 126 -8.92 9.50 22.14
C GLY A 126 -8.12 10.13 20.99
N GLU A 127 -7.73 9.35 19.98
CA GLU A 127 -6.85 9.76 18.91
C GLU A 127 -7.61 10.04 17.61
N CYS A 128 -7.12 11.03 16.86
CA CYS A 128 -7.64 11.40 15.52
C CYS A 128 -6.61 11.23 14.40
N ALA A 129 -5.45 10.65 14.72
CA ALA A 129 -4.41 10.38 13.75
C ALA A 129 -3.60 9.17 14.20
N VAL A 130 -3.07 8.42 13.23
CA VAL A 130 -2.00 7.44 13.48
C VAL A 130 -0.65 8.10 13.24
N ASN A 131 0.38 7.74 14.00
CA ASN A 131 1.76 8.15 13.79
C ASN A 131 2.67 6.92 13.58
N LEU A 132 3.85 7.14 12.99
CA LEU A 132 4.83 6.08 12.70
C LEU A 132 5.23 5.24 13.92
N ASN A 133 5.27 5.84 15.11
CA ASN A 133 5.62 5.14 16.34
C ASN A 133 4.56 4.13 16.81
N GLN A 134 3.39 4.09 16.17
CA GLN A 134 2.33 3.12 16.46
C GLN A 134 2.29 1.98 15.44
N MET A 135 3.09 2.04 14.38
CA MET A 135 3.02 1.12 13.25
C MET A 135 4.19 0.15 13.27
N LYS A 136 3.92 -1.10 12.89
CA LYS A 136 4.96 -2.07 12.52
C LYS A 136 4.36 -3.00 11.46
N LEU A 137 4.87 -2.89 10.24
CA LEU A 137 4.17 -3.31 9.04
C LEU A 137 4.84 -4.51 8.38
N GLY A 138 4.09 -5.58 8.14
CA GLY A 138 4.51 -6.71 7.30
C GLY A 138 4.32 -8.08 7.95
N THR A 139 5.16 -9.04 7.58
CA THR A 139 5.00 -10.44 8.01
C THR A 139 5.52 -10.73 9.41
N ALA A 140 6.43 -9.92 9.95
CA ALA A 140 6.95 -10.12 11.31
C ALA A 140 5.93 -9.77 12.42
N THR A 141 4.80 -9.20 12.05
CA THR A 141 3.72 -8.74 12.95
C THR A 141 2.42 -9.54 12.76
N GLY A 142 2.47 -10.62 11.97
CA GLY A 142 1.30 -11.44 11.64
C GLY A 142 0.50 -10.94 10.43
N GLY A 143 1.00 -9.91 9.76
CA GLY A 143 0.47 -9.41 8.49
C GLY A 143 1.05 -10.12 7.26
N LYS A 144 0.80 -9.53 6.10
CA LYS A 144 1.29 -9.93 4.76
C LYS A 144 1.65 -8.73 3.88
N LEU A 145 1.72 -7.53 4.45
CA LEU A 145 1.93 -6.28 3.74
C LEU A 145 3.34 -6.18 3.18
N ARG A 146 3.42 -6.04 1.85
CA ARG A 146 4.67 -5.83 1.12
C ARG A 146 4.78 -4.41 0.59
N PHE A 147 3.65 -3.83 0.15
CA PHE A 147 3.60 -2.50 -0.44
C PHE A 147 2.64 -1.59 0.31
N LEU A 148 3.15 -0.54 0.94
CA LEU A 148 2.34 0.54 1.49
C LEU A 148 2.44 1.76 0.57
N HIS A 149 1.29 2.27 0.14
CA HIS A 149 1.17 3.52 -0.59
C HIS A 149 0.44 4.56 0.27
N LEU A 150 1.11 5.68 0.51
CA LEU A 150 0.55 6.82 1.22
C LEU A 150 0.14 7.88 0.20
N SER A 151 -1.11 7.79 -0.23
CA SER A 151 -1.78 8.87 -0.94
C SER A 151 -2.14 9.96 0.07
N SER A 152 -1.15 10.74 0.47
CA SER A 152 -1.24 11.68 1.60
C SER A 152 -0.20 12.79 1.45
N CYS A 153 -0.59 14.03 1.71
CA CYS A 153 0.35 15.14 1.86
C CYS A 153 1.37 14.84 2.96
N ASN A 154 2.60 15.34 2.79
CA ASN A 154 3.70 15.22 3.75
C ASN A 154 3.95 13.80 4.26
N SER A 155 3.70 12.78 3.43
CA SER A 155 3.78 11.38 3.85
C SER A 155 5.19 10.86 4.04
N ILE A 156 6.11 11.26 3.16
CA ILE A 156 7.53 10.91 3.30
C ILE A 156 8.33 12.18 3.14
N ARG A 157 8.65 12.81 4.27
CA ARG A 157 9.55 13.94 4.28
C ARG A 157 11.00 13.50 4.14
N TRP A 158 11.74 14.15 3.26
CA TRP A 158 13.14 13.81 2.98
C TRP A 158 14.04 13.85 4.21
N ASP A 159 13.85 14.85 5.07
CA ASP A 159 14.58 15.07 6.31
C ASP A 159 14.15 14.14 7.45
N GLN A 160 13.04 13.40 7.29
CA GLN A 160 12.53 12.47 8.30
C GLN A 160 12.37 11.04 7.79
N LYS A 161 12.84 10.74 6.56
CA LYS A 161 12.63 9.45 5.90
C LYS A 161 13.13 8.25 6.71
N GLU A 162 14.17 8.43 7.51
CA GLU A 162 14.75 7.37 8.36
C GLU A 162 13.81 6.91 9.47
N LYS A 163 12.82 7.72 9.87
CA LYS A 163 11.81 7.30 10.85
C LYS A 163 10.94 6.14 10.35
N TRP A 164 10.92 5.89 9.04
CA TRP A 164 10.23 4.74 8.45
C TRP A 164 10.87 3.39 8.77
N PHE A 165 12.10 3.34 9.32
CA PHE A 165 12.66 2.09 9.84
C PHE A 165 11.81 1.47 10.97
N GLY A 166 11.15 2.28 11.80
CA GLY A 166 10.25 1.80 12.86
C GLY A 166 9.10 0.97 12.29
N PRO A 167 8.23 1.56 11.45
CA PRO A 167 7.21 0.82 10.71
C PRO A 167 7.79 -0.34 9.89
N ALA A 168 8.92 -0.16 9.21
CA ALA A 168 9.49 -1.20 8.35
C ALA A 168 10.09 -2.40 9.12
N ALA A 169 10.25 -2.31 10.43
CA ALA A 169 10.68 -3.43 11.27
C ALA A 169 9.71 -4.63 11.23
N GLY A 170 8.48 -4.44 10.74
CA GLY A 170 7.53 -5.52 10.44
C GLY A 170 7.86 -6.31 9.16
N LYS A 171 8.91 -5.93 8.41
CA LYS A 171 9.34 -6.52 7.13
C LYS A 171 8.47 -6.15 5.92
N VAL A 172 7.87 -4.96 5.91
CA VAL A 172 7.33 -4.37 4.67
C VAL A 172 8.47 -4.10 3.68
N HIS A 173 8.21 -4.28 2.38
CA HIS A 173 9.25 -4.19 1.36
C HIS A 173 9.39 -2.76 0.84
N VAL A 174 8.26 -2.13 0.51
CA VAL A 174 8.23 -0.79 -0.09
C VAL A 174 7.18 0.07 0.59
N ILE A 175 7.59 1.28 0.94
CA ILE A 175 6.69 2.35 1.39
C ILE A 175 6.83 3.52 0.42
N THR A 176 5.72 3.97 -0.15
CA THR A 176 5.69 5.11 -1.07
C THR A 176 4.82 6.23 -0.55
N GLY A 177 5.13 7.45 -0.93
CA GLY A 177 4.41 8.64 -0.52
C GLY A 177 4.93 9.88 -1.23
N PHE A 178 4.77 11.03 -0.60
CA PHE A 178 5.08 12.34 -1.14
C PHE A 178 5.89 13.16 -0.14
N HIS A 179 6.92 13.83 -0.64
CA HIS A 179 7.59 14.91 0.08
C HIS A 179 6.90 16.22 -0.23
N GLY A 180 6.41 16.91 0.81
CA GLY A 180 5.54 18.07 0.65
C GLY A 180 4.11 17.69 0.26
N LEU A 181 3.39 18.64 -0.32
CA LEU A 181 1.98 18.47 -0.68
C LEU A 181 1.83 17.59 -1.92
N MET A 182 0.73 16.84 -1.95
CA MET A 182 0.22 16.16 -3.13
C MET A 182 -1.13 16.75 -3.49
N TYR A 183 -1.51 16.68 -4.77
CA TYR A 183 -2.76 17.23 -5.25
C TYR A 183 -3.79 16.13 -5.51
N ILE A 184 -5.05 16.50 -5.28
CA ILE A 184 -6.20 15.62 -5.37
C ILE A 184 -7.16 16.22 -6.38
N GLY A 185 -7.60 15.41 -7.33
CA GLY A 185 -8.44 15.88 -8.41
C GLY A 185 -8.65 14.81 -9.46
N TYR A 186 -9.69 14.99 -10.27
CA TYR A 186 -10.10 14.02 -11.28
C TYR A 186 -9.00 13.67 -12.28
N TYR A 187 -8.13 14.63 -12.63
CA TYR A 187 -7.00 14.44 -13.54
C TYR A 187 -6.05 13.33 -13.06
N TYR A 188 -5.89 13.15 -11.75
CA TYR A 188 -4.98 12.17 -11.16
C TYR A 188 -5.59 10.78 -10.99
N VAL A 189 -6.91 10.61 -11.20
CA VAL A 189 -7.58 9.31 -11.04
C VAL A 189 -6.96 8.28 -11.98
N GLY A 190 -6.73 8.66 -13.25
CA GLY A 190 -6.13 7.79 -14.26
C GLY A 190 -4.77 7.23 -13.83
N GLU A 191 -3.92 8.08 -13.22
CA GLU A 191 -2.56 7.74 -12.81
C GLU A 191 -2.49 6.68 -11.72
N TYR A 192 -3.50 6.62 -10.84
CA TYR A 192 -3.63 5.56 -9.84
C TYR A 192 -3.96 4.22 -10.51
N GLY A 193 -4.71 4.25 -11.61
CA GLY A 193 -4.90 3.11 -12.50
C GLY A 193 -3.60 2.70 -13.20
N ASP A 194 -2.83 3.66 -13.71
CA ASP A 194 -1.56 3.40 -14.40
C ASP A 194 -0.50 2.85 -13.44
N LEU A 195 -0.43 3.37 -12.20
CA LEU A 195 0.38 2.81 -11.12
C LEU A 195 0.08 1.33 -10.93
N ALA A 196 -1.20 0.98 -10.78
CA ALA A 196 -1.62 -0.40 -10.62
C ALA A 196 -1.26 -1.23 -11.86
N ASN A 197 -1.52 -0.72 -13.07
CA ASN A 197 -1.29 -1.47 -14.31
C ASN A 197 0.20 -1.76 -14.54
N GLU A 198 1.05 -0.74 -14.42
CA GLU A 198 2.50 -0.87 -14.63
C GLU A 198 3.24 -1.53 -13.48
N GLY A 199 2.71 -1.45 -12.25
CA GLY A 199 3.29 -2.15 -11.11
C GLY A 199 3.33 -3.68 -11.27
N PHE A 200 2.65 -4.26 -12.26
CA PHE A 200 2.76 -5.68 -12.62
C PHE A 200 3.87 -5.99 -13.63
N SER A 201 4.41 -4.98 -14.32
CA SER A 201 5.49 -5.14 -15.32
C SER A 201 6.78 -4.45 -14.90
N ARG A 202 6.71 -3.43 -14.05
CA ARG A 202 7.82 -2.61 -13.56
C ARG A 202 7.77 -2.51 -12.03
N GLY A 203 8.93 -2.28 -11.41
CA GLY A 203 9.02 -2.16 -9.95
C GLY A 203 8.09 -1.09 -9.38
N VAL A 204 7.30 -1.45 -8.38
CA VAL A 204 6.23 -0.60 -7.83
C VAL A 204 6.78 0.74 -7.33
N GLY A 205 7.91 0.73 -6.62
CA GLY A 205 8.57 1.96 -6.15
C GLY A 205 9.04 2.87 -7.29
N LYS A 206 9.45 2.29 -8.43
CA LYS A 206 9.81 3.06 -9.63
C LYS A 206 8.60 3.68 -10.30
N VAL A 207 7.54 2.89 -10.48
CA VAL A 207 6.29 3.35 -11.11
C VAL A 207 5.66 4.46 -10.28
N TRP A 208 5.66 4.35 -8.94
CA TRP A 208 5.18 5.42 -8.07
C TRP A 208 5.87 6.75 -8.36
N VAL A 209 7.20 6.76 -8.35
CA VAL A 209 7.99 7.99 -8.57
C VAL A 209 7.81 8.55 -9.99
N ASP A 210 7.58 7.69 -10.98
CA ASP A 210 7.42 8.12 -12.37
C ASP A 210 5.99 8.61 -12.67
N ARG A 211 4.96 7.96 -12.12
CA ARG A 211 3.54 8.27 -12.42
C ARG A 211 2.96 9.37 -11.55
N MET A 212 3.42 9.48 -10.31
CA MET A 212 2.89 10.46 -9.36
C MET A 212 3.65 11.79 -9.40
N HIS A 213 4.71 11.90 -10.22
CA HIS A 213 5.46 13.14 -10.37
C HIS A 213 4.80 14.04 -11.40
N HIS A 214 4.62 15.30 -11.02
CA HIS A 214 4.05 16.33 -11.88
C HIS A 214 4.90 17.58 -11.82
N VAL A 215 5.24 18.10 -13.00
CA VAL A 215 5.76 19.45 -13.19
C VAL A 215 4.54 20.29 -13.60
N ASP A 216 4.41 21.49 -13.03
CA ASP A 216 3.37 22.46 -13.39
C ASP A 216 1.95 21.92 -13.21
N HIS A 217 1.54 21.79 -11.95
CA HIS A 217 0.13 21.52 -11.65
C HIS A 217 -0.69 22.81 -11.74
N TRP A 218 -2.00 22.68 -12.01
CA TRP A 218 -2.93 23.77 -12.34
C TRP A 218 -3.01 24.94 -11.34
N TYR A 219 -2.45 24.81 -10.15
CA TYR A 219 -2.51 25.79 -9.06
C TYR A 219 -1.18 26.54 -8.82
N ASN A 220 -0.03 25.97 -9.21
CA ASN A 220 1.28 26.62 -9.05
C ASN A 220 2.28 26.10 -10.09
N VAL A 221 2.60 26.93 -11.09
CA VAL A 221 3.49 26.58 -12.23
C VAL A 221 4.99 26.54 -11.87
N TRP A 222 5.36 26.68 -10.60
CA TRP A 222 6.76 26.61 -10.15
C TRP A 222 7.01 25.48 -9.17
N LYS A 223 5.96 24.75 -8.78
CA LYS A 223 6.02 23.69 -7.80
C LYS A 223 5.63 22.37 -8.43
N THR A 224 6.21 21.31 -7.89
CA THR A 224 6.10 19.96 -8.43
C THR A 224 5.55 19.01 -7.38
N VAL A 225 4.81 18.00 -7.80
CA VAL A 225 4.45 16.89 -6.91
C VAL A 225 5.67 15.97 -6.80
N CYS A 226 6.16 15.77 -5.58
CA CYS A 226 7.41 15.05 -5.32
C CYS A 226 7.19 13.69 -4.68
N PRO A 227 6.89 12.65 -5.48
CA PRO A 227 6.78 11.30 -4.96
C PRO A 227 8.13 10.75 -4.50
N ILE A 228 8.10 10.00 -3.41
CA ILE A 228 9.23 9.24 -2.87
C ILE A 228 8.82 7.77 -2.74
N ALA A 229 9.74 6.88 -3.05
CA ALA A 229 9.65 5.47 -2.69
C ALA A 229 10.84 5.06 -1.83
N LEU A 230 10.57 4.33 -0.76
CA LEU A 230 11.55 3.72 0.14
C LEU A 230 11.46 2.20 -0.04
N GLY A 231 12.57 1.55 -0.36
CA GLY A 231 12.71 0.11 -0.38
C GLY A 231 13.57 -0.35 0.79
N PHE A 232 13.19 -1.43 1.46
CA PHE A 232 13.83 -1.94 2.65
C PHE A 232 14.44 -3.33 2.43
N GLY A 233 15.53 -3.64 3.13
CA GLY A 233 16.21 -4.93 3.03
C GLY A 233 17.26 -5.14 4.11
N ASP A 234 17.78 -6.36 4.19
CA ASP A 234 18.83 -6.76 5.15
C ASP A 234 20.24 -6.37 4.69
N THR A 235 20.35 -5.96 3.42
CA THR A 235 21.55 -5.48 2.74
C THR A 235 21.18 -4.32 1.83
N GLU A 236 22.14 -3.48 1.46
CA GLU A 236 21.95 -2.39 0.49
C GLU A 236 21.41 -2.92 -0.86
N THR A 237 21.92 -4.06 -1.32
CA THR A 237 21.45 -4.68 -2.56
C THR A 237 20.00 -5.15 -2.45
N ALA A 238 19.61 -5.74 -1.31
CA ALA A 238 18.23 -6.15 -1.09
C ALA A 238 17.27 -4.96 -1.00
N SER A 239 17.65 -3.88 -0.31
CA SER A 239 16.81 -2.67 -0.23
C SER A 239 16.64 -1.99 -1.60
N ALA A 240 17.68 -1.98 -2.43
CA ALA A 240 17.59 -1.51 -3.81
C ALA A 240 16.74 -2.46 -4.69
N ALA A 241 16.84 -3.77 -4.48
CA ALA A 241 16.02 -4.76 -5.16
C ALA A 241 14.53 -4.60 -4.82
N ALA A 242 14.17 -4.27 -3.56
CA ALA A 242 12.78 -4.06 -3.15
C ALA A 242 12.06 -3.00 -4.01
N LEU A 243 12.75 -1.92 -4.41
CA LEU A 243 12.19 -0.91 -5.33
C LEU A 243 11.87 -1.45 -6.73
N ASN A 244 12.43 -2.60 -7.10
CA ASN A 244 12.18 -3.31 -8.35
C ASN A 244 11.10 -4.38 -8.24
N GLU A 245 10.61 -4.67 -7.04
CA GLU A 245 9.57 -5.66 -6.85
C GLU A 245 8.26 -5.20 -7.51
N ARG A 246 7.66 -6.10 -8.28
CA ARG A 246 6.36 -5.91 -8.92
C ARG A 246 5.26 -6.49 -8.03
N TYR A 247 4.01 -6.05 -8.18
CA TYR A 247 2.90 -6.62 -7.40
C TYR A 247 2.85 -8.16 -7.52
N ASN A 248 2.99 -8.69 -8.73
CA ASN A 248 2.99 -10.13 -9.02
C ASN A 248 4.34 -10.84 -8.82
N SER A 249 5.38 -10.15 -8.36
CA SER A 249 6.61 -10.80 -7.88
C SER A 249 6.45 -11.13 -6.41
N LYS A 250 7.22 -12.08 -5.87
CA LYS A 250 7.21 -12.42 -4.44
C LYS A 250 8.64 -12.49 -3.95
N TYR A 251 9.20 -11.34 -3.58
CA TYR A 251 10.57 -11.31 -3.04
C TYR A 251 10.55 -11.84 -1.60
N PRO A 252 11.68 -12.38 -1.10
CA PRO A 252 11.74 -12.85 0.29
C PRO A 252 11.57 -11.69 1.27
N ASP A 253 10.80 -11.92 2.34
CA ASP A 253 10.67 -10.97 3.44
C ASP A 253 11.99 -10.82 4.19
N ARG A 254 12.46 -9.59 4.36
CA ARG A 254 13.78 -9.28 4.96
C ARG A 254 13.64 -8.26 6.08
N SER A 255 14.53 -8.34 7.05
CA SER A 255 14.65 -7.29 8.07
C SER A 255 15.03 -5.96 7.41
N ALA A 256 14.47 -4.85 7.88
CA ALA A 256 14.75 -3.51 7.36
C ALA A 256 16.01 -2.91 8.01
N TYR A 257 17.20 -3.44 7.70
CA TYR A 257 18.47 -2.87 8.18
C TYR A 257 19.06 -1.83 7.22
N TRP A 258 18.65 -1.89 5.96
CA TRP A 258 19.02 -0.96 4.90
C TRP A 258 17.76 -0.36 4.28
N MET A 259 17.90 0.89 3.83
CA MET A 259 16.86 1.62 3.11
C MET A 259 17.47 2.26 1.86
N THR A 260 16.90 1.94 0.71
CA THR A 260 17.20 2.62 -0.56
C THR A 260 16.01 3.48 -0.93
N TYR A 261 16.26 4.70 -1.37
CA TYR A 261 15.23 5.67 -1.70
C TYR A 261 15.30 6.06 -3.18
N ARG A 262 14.14 6.35 -3.74
CA ARG A 262 13.98 6.86 -5.11
C ARG A 262 13.11 8.12 -5.08
N TRP A 263 13.56 9.13 -5.81
CA TRP A 263 12.89 10.42 -5.94
C TRP A 263 13.22 11.03 -7.31
N LYS A 264 12.59 12.17 -7.64
CA LYS A 264 13.01 13.02 -8.76
C LYS A 264 13.99 14.07 -8.25
N SER A 265 15.21 14.01 -8.79
CA SER A 265 16.28 14.97 -8.55
C SER A 265 15.77 16.41 -8.67
N GLY A 266 16.06 17.26 -7.68
CA GLY A 266 15.68 18.67 -7.70
C GLY A 266 14.18 18.95 -7.66
N CYS A 267 13.33 17.97 -7.32
CA CYS A 267 11.89 18.20 -7.20
C CYS A 267 11.59 19.20 -6.08
N ASP A 268 10.77 20.22 -6.36
CA ASP A 268 10.46 21.34 -5.47
C ASP A 268 8.96 21.38 -5.14
N PRO A 269 8.52 20.79 -4.01
CA PRO A 269 7.11 20.74 -3.67
C PRO A 269 6.66 21.95 -2.85
N ASP A 270 5.35 22.17 -2.82
CA ASP A 270 4.74 22.99 -1.77
C ASP A 270 4.83 22.28 -0.41
N GLY A 271 4.92 23.05 0.67
CA GLY A 271 4.90 22.52 2.04
C GLY A 271 6.18 21.81 2.52
N ALA A 272 7.24 21.73 1.70
CA ALA A 272 8.54 21.24 2.11
C ALA A 272 9.69 21.87 1.30
N SER A 273 10.94 21.61 1.70
CA SER A 273 12.11 22.08 0.96
C SER A 273 12.29 21.31 -0.35
N LYS A 274 13.00 21.91 -1.31
CA LYS A 274 13.44 21.22 -2.52
C LYS A 274 14.24 19.95 -2.19
N LEU A 275 14.04 18.89 -2.96
CA LEU A 275 14.80 17.64 -2.86
C LEU A 275 16.21 17.78 -3.43
N PRO A 276 17.18 16.95 -2.98
CA PRO A 276 18.53 16.94 -3.53
C PRO A 276 18.57 16.64 -5.03
N ASN A 277 19.60 17.15 -5.69
CA ASN A 277 19.91 16.82 -7.09
C ASN A 277 20.55 15.43 -7.21
#